data_AF-A0AA35RTU6-F1
#
_entry.id   AF-A0AA35RTU6-F1
#
_cell.length_a   1.000
_cell.length_b   1.000
_cell.length_c   1.000
_cell.angle_alpha   90.00
_cell.angle_beta   90.00
_cell.angle_gamma   90.00
#
_symmetry.space_group_name_H-M   'P 1'
#
loop_
_entity.id
_entity.type
_entity.pdbx_description
1 polymer ?
#
loop_
_entity_poly.entity_id
_entity_poly.type
_entity_poly.pdbx_seq_one_letter_code
_entity_poly.pdbx_strand_id
1 'polypeptide(L)'
;PTFPSRCAQRLTHFLYLSSQIVTSSHADLHDYTYYFVAAPWLSVKIMRLLQCFPIPDDAIVRSRLSEALDAILNRAQEPGKSKKIQHSNAKNAVLFEAVNLIIHFEGDPSLQVRACNLLGTYLTNKETNMRYLSLESMSKLATSMTTRDAVRKHQDTVLKALQSERDVSVRMRAIDLLYAMCDHTNAKTIVEELMSYLQKADYGIRETLVLKIAILAEKFALDYAWYVDIILNLIRYAGDYVSEEVWYRVIQIVINRQEVQGYAAKTCFEALQAPACHENMIKVGGYIMGEFGNLIAGDPQSGPMVQFQLLHSKFHLCSATTRALLLSVYIKFVNLFPEIKPHIQQVLQSDHQARNPDQELQQRSIEYLKLSNIASTDTLATVLEEMPPFPEKESSLLSKLYQTAPWTAKLHLDKAAAPAKPVELTVSGTVTPSVANGPSPQKPQTTPTTSLIDTTPAPVAAAQPPPPPTDPNTASLLVDVFATPSLQPAPHPLSLSSLL
;
A
#
# COMPACT_ATOMS: atom_id res chain seq x y z
N PRO A 1 6.27 32.62 -0.33
CA PRO A 1 7.73 32.72 -0.56
C PRO A 1 8.00 33.22 -1.98
N THR A 2 8.22 34.53 -2.13
CA THR A 2 8.56 35.18 -3.38
C THR A 2 9.89 34.63 -3.89
N PHE A 3 9.84 33.86 -4.98
CA PHE A 3 11.04 33.40 -5.67
C PHE A 3 11.82 34.64 -6.16
N PRO A 4 13.13 34.77 -5.88
CA PRO A 4 13.88 35.95 -6.29
C PRO A 4 13.87 36.04 -7.82
N SER A 5 13.44 37.17 -8.38
CA SER A 5 13.43 37.48 -9.82
C SER A 5 14.79 37.22 -10.50
N ARG A 6 15.89 37.26 -9.76
CA ARG A 6 17.25 36.88 -10.19
C ARG A 6 17.39 35.41 -10.58
N CYS A 7 16.61 34.50 -9.99
CA CYS A 7 16.64 33.07 -10.34
C CYS A 7 15.90 32.81 -11.66
N ALA A 8 14.81 33.54 -11.94
CA ALA A 8 14.07 33.42 -13.19
C ALA A 8 14.91 33.85 -14.41
N GLN A 9 15.70 34.93 -14.32
CA GLN A 9 16.62 35.33 -15.39
C GLN A 9 17.71 34.29 -15.66
N ARG A 10 18.21 33.61 -14.61
CA ARG A 10 19.20 32.52 -14.77
C ARG A 10 18.56 31.27 -15.38
N LEU A 11 17.28 31.00 -15.09
CA LEU A 11 16.52 29.91 -15.71
C LEU A 11 16.47 30.05 -17.24
N THR A 12 16.17 31.24 -17.75
CA THR A 12 16.21 31.53 -19.19
C THR A 12 17.57 31.27 -19.81
N HIS A 13 18.65 31.59 -19.08
CA HIS A 13 20.02 31.35 -19.53
C HIS A 13 20.37 29.86 -19.55
N PHE A 14 19.94 29.08 -18.56
CA PHE A 14 20.12 27.62 -18.55
C PHE A 14 19.28 26.92 -19.63
N LEU A 15 18.08 27.43 -19.91
CA LEU A 15 17.23 26.93 -20.98
C LEU A 15 17.84 27.23 -22.35
N TYR A 16 18.34 28.44 -22.54
CA TYR A 16 19.11 28.80 -23.74
C TYR A 16 20.35 27.92 -23.91
N LEU A 17 21.11 27.70 -22.84
CA LEU A 17 22.27 26.82 -22.84
C LEU A 17 21.89 25.37 -23.18
N SER A 18 20.79 24.85 -22.63
CA SER A 18 20.30 23.49 -23.00
C SER A 18 19.87 23.40 -24.46
N SER A 19 19.18 24.41 -24.98
CA SER A 19 18.75 24.47 -26.38
C SER A 19 19.96 24.56 -27.31
N GLN A 20 20.98 25.34 -26.94
CA GLN A 20 22.24 25.41 -27.68
C GLN A 20 23.04 24.12 -27.62
N ILE A 21 23.18 23.47 -26.46
CA ILE A 21 23.91 22.20 -26.34
C ILE A 21 23.21 21.11 -27.14
N VAL A 22 21.87 21.07 -27.10
CA VAL A 22 21.10 20.15 -27.95
C VAL A 22 21.37 20.52 -29.41
N THR A 23 21.14 21.73 -29.86
CA THR A 23 21.29 22.07 -31.30
C THR A 23 22.72 22.08 -31.85
N SER A 24 23.74 22.19 -30.99
CA SER A 24 25.15 22.28 -31.38
C SER A 24 25.67 21.04 -32.11
N SER A 25 26.53 21.26 -33.10
CA SER A 25 27.17 20.22 -33.89
C SER A 25 28.37 19.64 -33.14
N HIS A 26 28.80 18.42 -33.52
CA HIS A 26 29.97 17.76 -32.92
C HIS A 26 31.28 18.57 -33.04
N ALA A 27 31.32 19.53 -33.96
CA ALA A 27 32.46 20.41 -34.17
C ALA A 27 32.58 21.54 -33.14
N ASP A 28 31.48 21.93 -32.49
CA ASP A 28 31.43 23.15 -31.67
C ASP A 28 31.95 22.93 -30.23
N LEU A 29 31.90 21.69 -29.73
CA LEU A 29 32.20 21.31 -28.35
C LEU A 29 33.20 20.15 -28.29
N HIS A 30 34.37 20.28 -28.94
CA HIS A 30 35.31 19.17 -29.10
C HIS A 30 35.72 18.53 -27.76
N ASP A 31 36.10 19.35 -26.77
CA ASP A 31 36.58 18.88 -25.46
C ASP A 31 35.47 18.24 -24.60
N TYR A 32 34.21 18.63 -24.85
CA TYR A 32 33.05 18.17 -24.08
C TYR A 32 32.20 17.13 -24.84
N THR A 33 32.63 16.73 -26.03
CA THR A 33 31.94 15.69 -26.81
C THR A 33 32.42 14.31 -26.37
N TYR A 34 31.49 13.52 -25.82
CA TYR A 34 31.76 12.16 -25.38
C TYR A 34 31.11 11.16 -26.33
N TYR A 35 31.90 10.39 -27.07
CA TYR A 35 31.42 9.37 -28.01
C TYR A 35 30.32 9.88 -28.94
N PHE A 36 30.53 11.01 -29.63
CA PHE A 36 29.53 11.64 -30.52
C PHE A 36 28.23 12.04 -29.81
N VAL A 37 28.31 12.40 -28.52
CA VAL A 37 27.23 13.05 -27.76
C VAL A 37 27.80 14.33 -27.16
N ALA A 38 27.22 15.48 -27.50
CA ALA A 38 27.66 16.78 -27.01
C ALA A 38 27.31 16.94 -25.52
N ALA A 39 28.31 17.11 -24.66
CA ALA A 39 28.19 17.43 -23.23
C ALA A 39 27.06 16.68 -22.49
N PRO A 40 27.04 15.33 -22.47
CA PRO A 40 25.92 14.55 -21.94
C PRO A 40 25.68 14.82 -20.45
N TRP A 41 26.73 14.85 -19.62
CA TRP A 41 26.59 15.07 -18.18
C TRP A 41 26.15 16.49 -17.83
N LEU A 42 26.57 17.49 -18.61
CA LEU A 42 26.12 18.86 -18.43
C LEU A 42 24.63 18.97 -18.79
N SER A 43 24.21 18.34 -19.87
CA SER A 43 22.79 18.27 -20.27
C SER A 43 21.92 17.66 -19.18
N VAL A 44 22.34 16.53 -18.60
CA VAL A 44 21.65 15.88 -17.46
C VAL A 44 21.58 16.82 -16.26
N LYS A 45 22.69 17.46 -15.87
CA LYS A 45 22.71 18.38 -14.72
C LYS A 45 21.81 19.59 -14.93
N ILE A 46 21.76 20.14 -16.15
CA ILE A 46 20.86 21.26 -16.47
C ILE A 46 19.41 20.81 -16.35
N MET A 47 19.02 19.69 -16.96
CA MET A 47 17.64 19.19 -16.86
C MET A 47 17.23 18.86 -15.42
N ARG A 48 18.16 18.30 -14.63
CA ARG A 48 17.92 18.06 -13.20
C ARG A 48 17.74 19.36 -12.42
N LEU A 49 18.53 20.39 -12.74
CA LEU A 49 18.37 21.73 -12.17
C LEU A 49 17.01 22.35 -12.55
N LEU A 50 16.55 22.16 -13.80
CA LEU A 50 15.24 22.64 -14.25
C LEU A 50 14.08 22.02 -13.45
N GLN A 51 14.21 20.75 -13.02
CA GLN A 51 13.22 20.09 -12.14
C GLN A 51 13.15 20.70 -10.72
N CYS A 52 14.07 21.59 -10.34
CA CYS A 52 13.99 22.31 -9.07
C CYS A 52 13.15 23.60 -9.17
N PHE A 53 12.72 23.99 -10.38
CA PHE A 53 11.95 25.19 -10.63
C PHE A 53 10.52 24.86 -11.07
N PRO A 54 9.54 25.74 -10.83
CA PRO A 54 8.23 25.63 -11.46
C PRO A 54 8.33 25.85 -12.96
N ILE A 55 7.26 25.49 -13.68
CA ILE A 55 7.13 25.69 -15.12
C ILE A 55 7.41 27.17 -15.46
N PRO A 56 8.24 27.49 -16.47
CA PRO A 56 8.47 28.87 -16.88
C PRO A 56 7.18 29.60 -17.26
N ASP A 57 6.98 30.80 -16.71
CA ASP A 57 5.80 31.65 -17.01
C ASP A 57 5.81 32.18 -18.45
N ASP A 58 7.01 32.48 -18.99
CA ASP A 58 7.20 32.99 -20.34
C ASP A 58 6.92 31.93 -21.41
N ALA A 59 5.94 32.22 -22.28
CA ALA A 59 5.52 31.35 -23.36
C ALA A 59 6.63 31.04 -24.38
N ILE A 60 7.52 32.01 -24.65
CA ILE A 60 8.63 31.83 -25.62
C ILE A 60 9.63 30.82 -25.05
N VAL A 61 9.96 30.98 -23.77
CA VAL A 61 10.89 30.09 -23.06
C VAL A 61 10.32 28.68 -22.96
N ARG A 62 9.00 28.56 -22.71
CA ARG A 62 8.31 27.27 -22.71
C ARG A 62 8.33 26.59 -24.08
N SER A 63 8.04 27.32 -25.16
CA SER A 63 8.10 26.79 -26.53
C SER A 63 9.49 26.27 -26.87
N ARG A 64 10.54 27.04 -26.56
CA ARG A 64 11.94 26.64 -26.80
C ARG A 64 12.34 25.40 -26.00
N LEU A 65 11.85 25.28 -24.77
CA LEU A 65 12.08 24.09 -23.97
C LEU A 65 11.37 22.86 -24.58
N SER A 66 10.11 23.00 -24.98
CA SER A 66 9.37 21.93 -25.65
C SER A 66 10.06 21.51 -26.95
N GLU A 67 10.52 22.45 -27.78
CA GLU A 67 11.29 22.16 -29.00
C GLU A 67 12.61 21.44 -28.71
N ALA A 68 13.35 21.87 -27.68
CA ALA A 68 14.59 21.23 -27.28
C ALA A 68 14.36 19.79 -26.78
N LEU A 69 13.31 19.58 -25.98
CA LEU A 69 12.93 18.25 -25.51
C LEU A 69 12.45 17.36 -26.68
N ASP A 70 11.67 17.91 -27.60
CA ASP A 70 11.23 17.20 -28.80
C ASP A 70 12.43 16.80 -29.67
N ALA A 71 13.41 17.68 -29.85
CA ALA A 71 14.66 17.37 -30.53
C ALA A 71 15.45 16.23 -29.85
N ILE A 72 15.47 16.16 -28.51
CA ILE A 72 16.08 15.03 -27.78
C ILE A 72 15.32 13.73 -28.06
N LEU A 73 13.98 13.76 -28.06
CA LEU A 73 13.16 12.58 -28.38
C LEU A 73 13.37 12.11 -29.83
N ASN A 74 13.50 13.03 -30.79
CA ASN A 74 13.82 12.72 -32.20
C ASN A 74 15.17 11.98 -32.31
N ARG A 75 16.22 12.51 -31.65
CA ARG A 75 17.58 11.92 -31.67
C ARG A 75 17.67 10.56 -31.01
N ALA A 76 16.78 10.28 -30.06
CA ALA A 76 16.70 8.96 -29.45
C ALA A 76 16.28 7.88 -30.47
N GLN A 77 15.43 8.25 -31.42
CA GLN A 77 14.92 7.37 -32.49
C GLN A 77 15.92 7.22 -33.66
N GLU A 78 16.82 8.18 -33.84
CA GLU A 78 17.88 8.08 -34.85
C GLU A 78 18.83 6.90 -34.58
N PRO A 79 19.29 6.20 -35.63
CA PRO A 79 20.26 5.13 -35.49
C PRO A 79 21.55 5.66 -34.85
N GLY A 80 22.13 4.87 -33.94
CA GLY A 80 23.34 5.26 -33.22
C GLY A 80 24.50 5.57 -34.17
N LYS A 81 25.17 6.72 -33.97
CA LYS A 81 26.36 7.12 -34.74
C LYS A 81 27.57 6.22 -34.46
N SER A 82 27.52 5.47 -33.36
CA SER A 82 28.51 4.46 -32.99
C SER A 82 27.83 3.21 -32.44
N LYS A 83 28.42 2.04 -32.72
CA LYS A 83 28.02 0.74 -32.16
C LYS A 83 28.54 0.52 -30.72
N LYS A 84 29.39 1.42 -30.21
CA LYS A 84 29.95 1.30 -28.87
C LYS A 84 28.88 1.58 -27.81
N ILE A 85 28.80 0.74 -26.78
CA ILE A 85 27.79 0.86 -25.71
C ILE A 85 27.86 2.20 -24.98
N GLN A 86 29.05 2.82 -24.90
CA GLN A 86 29.24 4.13 -24.29
C GLN A 86 28.45 5.24 -25.01
N HIS A 87 28.33 5.17 -26.34
CA HIS A 87 27.52 6.12 -27.11
C HIS A 87 26.03 5.96 -26.77
N SER A 88 25.53 4.71 -26.75
CA SER A 88 24.14 4.39 -26.38
C SER A 88 23.83 4.90 -24.97
N ASN A 89 24.66 4.54 -23.98
CA ASN A 89 24.46 4.93 -22.58
C ASN A 89 24.48 6.45 -22.39
N ALA A 90 25.41 7.17 -23.03
CA ALA A 90 25.47 8.63 -22.94
C ALA A 90 24.24 9.29 -23.56
N LYS A 91 23.78 8.79 -24.72
CA LYS A 91 22.56 9.26 -25.39
C LYS A 91 21.32 9.00 -24.52
N ASN A 92 21.21 7.79 -23.97
CA ASN A 92 20.08 7.37 -23.15
C ASN A 92 20.03 8.10 -21.80
N ALA A 93 21.18 8.44 -21.22
CA ALA A 93 21.23 9.25 -19.98
C ALA A 93 20.58 10.64 -20.18
N VAL A 94 20.88 11.31 -21.29
CA VAL A 94 20.24 12.59 -21.65
C VAL A 94 18.74 12.38 -21.89
N LEU A 95 18.37 11.31 -22.59
CA LEU A 95 16.97 11.00 -22.88
C LEU A 95 16.12 10.76 -21.63
N PHE A 96 16.57 9.91 -20.70
CA PHE A 96 15.79 9.61 -19.49
C PHE A 96 15.65 10.82 -18.58
N GLU A 97 16.66 11.70 -18.53
CA GLU A 97 16.54 12.94 -17.78
C GLU A 97 15.58 13.94 -18.46
N ALA A 98 15.56 13.98 -19.79
CA ALA A 98 14.57 14.75 -20.55
C ALA A 98 13.15 14.24 -20.29
N VAL A 99 12.95 12.92 -20.30
CA VAL A 99 11.67 12.28 -19.95
C VAL A 99 11.26 12.62 -18.51
N ASN A 100 12.18 12.57 -17.54
CA ASN A 100 11.88 12.97 -16.15
C ASN A 100 11.45 14.43 -16.06
N LEU A 101 12.06 15.33 -16.84
CA LEU A 101 11.66 16.74 -16.89
C LEU A 101 10.27 16.91 -17.53
N ILE A 102 9.98 16.19 -18.62
CA ILE A 102 8.66 16.16 -19.28
C ILE A 102 7.56 15.71 -18.29
N ILE A 103 7.86 14.68 -17.48
CA ILE A 103 6.95 14.19 -16.44
C ILE A 103 6.75 15.24 -15.35
N HIS A 104 7.82 15.92 -14.93
CA HIS A 104 7.76 16.88 -13.82
C HIS A 104 6.96 18.14 -14.16
N PHE A 105 7.10 18.67 -15.37
CA PHE A 105 6.47 19.94 -15.76
C PHE A 105 5.01 19.81 -16.18
N GLU A 106 4.52 18.65 -16.61
CA GLU A 106 3.10 18.44 -16.99
C GLU A 106 2.50 19.49 -17.96
N GLY A 107 3.33 20.25 -18.68
CA GLY A 107 2.88 21.45 -19.41
C GLY A 107 2.43 21.21 -20.85
N ASP A 108 2.88 20.13 -21.49
CA ASP A 108 2.54 19.79 -22.87
C ASP A 108 2.12 18.30 -22.99
N PRO A 109 0.81 18.01 -23.08
CA PRO A 109 0.28 16.66 -23.25
C PRO A 109 0.86 15.92 -24.45
N SER A 110 1.11 16.62 -25.56
CA SER A 110 1.58 15.99 -26.80
C SER A 110 2.97 15.39 -26.64
N LEU A 111 3.85 16.13 -25.95
CA LEU A 111 5.21 15.71 -25.64
C LEU A 111 5.23 14.54 -24.65
N GLN A 112 4.32 14.52 -23.68
CA GLN A 112 4.19 13.40 -22.73
C GLN A 112 3.73 12.11 -23.43
N VAL A 113 2.73 12.19 -24.30
CA VAL A 113 2.26 11.03 -25.08
C VAL A 113 3.38 10.52 -25.99
N ARG A 114 4.13 11.42 -26.62
CA ARG A 114 5.29 11.06 -27.44
C ARG A 114 6.36 10.34 -26.62
N ALA A 115 6.70 10.86 -25.45
CA ALA A 115 7.63 10.20 -24.52
C ALA A 115 7.12 8.81 -24.11
N CYS A 116 5.83 8.68 -23.80
CA CYS A 116 5.21 7.39 -23.46
C CYS A 116 5.37 6.36 -24.59
N ASN A 117 5.07 6.73 -25.84
CA ASN A 117 5.19 5.83 -26.99
C ASN A 117 6.65 5.39 -27.23
N LEU A 118 7.60 6.31 -27.02
CA LEU A 118 9.02 5.99 -27.12
C LEU A 118 9.45 4.98 -26.04
N LEU A 119 9.05 5.20 -24.78
CA LEU A 119 9.31 4.26 -23.69
C LEU A 119 8.66 2.90 -23.94
N GLY A 120 7.44 2.88 -24.47
CA GLY A 120 6.73 1.66 -24.85
C GLY A 120 7.51 0.82 -25.87
N THR A 121 8.20 1.46 -26.81
CA THR A 121 9.09 0.78 -27.76
C THR A 121 10.28 0.14 -27.03
N TYR A 122 10.85 0.84 -26.05
CA TYR A 122 12.00 0.37 -25.28
C TYR A 122 11.71 -0.77 -24.30
N LEU A 123 10.44 -1.04 -23.97
CA LEU A 123 10.05 -2.22 -23.20
C LEU A 123 10.46 -3.54 -23.91
N THR A 124 10.62 -3.52 -25.23
CA THR A 124 11.05 -4.68 -26.03
C THR A 124 12.53 -4.63 -26.43
N ASN A 125 13.30 -3.69 -25.87
CA ASN A 125 14.70 -3.52 -26.22
C ASN A 125 15.53 -4.73 -25.75
N LYS A 126 16.58 -5.07 -26.49
CA LYS A 126 17.53 -6.14 -26.15
C LYS A 126 18.28 -5.85 -24.85
N GLU A 127 18.50 -4.58 -24.53
CA GLU A 127 19.21 -4.17 -23.32
C GLU A 127 18.29 -4.16 -22.09
N THR A 128 18.64 -4.94 -21.06
CA THR A 128 17.89 -5.00 -19.80
C THR A 128 17.82 -3.65 -19.08
N ASN A 129 18.90 -2.87 -19.09
CA ASN A 129 18.92 -1.55 -18.47
C ASN A 129 17.90 -0.58 -19.10
N MET A 130 17.71 -0.67 -20.42
CA MET A 130 16.71 0.13 -21.13
C MET A 130 15.30 -0.25 -20.70
N ARG A 131 15.00 -1.56 -20.67
CA ARG A 131 13.70 -2.07 -20.21
C ARG A 131 13.40 -1.65 -18.78
N TYR A 132 14.39 -1.78 -17.88
CA TYR A 132 14.27 -1.35 -16.47
C TYR A 132 13.91 0.14 -16.35
N LEU A 133 14.71 1.02 -16.96
CA LEU A 133 14.51 2.47 -16.86
C LEU A 133 13.20 2.91 -17.52
N SER A 134 12.81 2.26 -18.63
CA SER A 134 11.53 2.53 -19.28
C SER A 134 10.34 2.18 -18.40
N LEU A 135 10.36 1.03 -17.71
CA LEU A 135 9.31 0.68 -16.75
C LEU A 135 9.24 1.68 -15.59
N GLU A 136 10.38 2.12 -15.06
CA GLU A 136 10.44 3.12 -13.98
C GLU A 136 9.83 4.47 -14.41
N SER A 137 10.25 5.00 -15.56
CA SER A 137 9.71 6.27 -16.08
C SER A 137 8.24 6.17 -16.47
N MET A 138 7.80 5.04 -17.03
CA MET A 138 6.38 4.82 -17.34
C MET A 138 5.52 4.74 -16.08
N SER A 139 6.03 4.21 -14.98
CA SER A 139 5.30 4.18 -13.70
C SER A 139 4.98 5.59 -13.20
N LYS A 140 5.92 6.53 -13.37
CA LYS A 140 5.72 7.96 -13.07
C LYS A 140 4.74 8.63 -14.04
N LEU A 141 4.71 8.22 -15.31
CA LEU A 141 3.70 8.70 -16.27
C LEU A 141 2.30 8.16 -15.97
N ALA A 142 2.18 6.95 -15.41
CA ALA A 142 0.89 6.33 -15.11
C ALA A 142 0.10 7.09 -14.02
N THR A 143 0.77 7.87 -13.16
CA THR A 143 0.11 8.66 -12.12
C THR A 143 -0.53 9.94 -12.66
N SER A 144 -0.11 10.44 -13.82
CA SER A 144 -0.65 11.68 -14.39
C SER A 144 -1.89 11.39 -15.24
N MET A 145 -2.98 12.11 -15.02
CA MET A 145 -4.29 11.85 -15.64
C MET A 145 -4.26 11.87 -17.17
N THR A 146 -3.52 12.82 -17.74
CA THR A 146 -3.43 13.05 -19.19
C THR A 146 -2.78 11.89 -19.94
N THR A 147 -1.87 11.17 -19.30
CA THR A 147 -1.04 10.14 -19.94
C THR A 147 -1.52 8.72 -19.66
N ARG A 148 -2.52 8.52 -18.79
CA ARG A 148 -3.01 7.19 -18.38
C ARG A 148 -3.40 6.34 -19.59
N ASP A 149 -4.13 6.92 -20.53
CA ASP A 149 -4.62 6.19 -21.71
C ASP A 149 -3.49 5.83 -22.69
N ALA A 150 -2.46 6.67 -22.78
CA ALA A 150 -1.27 6.35 -23.58
C ALA A 150 -0.46 5.19 -22.96
N VAL A 151 -0.28 5.20 -21.64
CA VAL A 151 0.40 4.11 -20.92
C VAL A 151 -0.35 2.78 -21.07
N ARG A 152 -1.69 2.82 -20.99
CA ARG A 152 -2.55 1.63 -21.11
C ARG A 152 -2.39 0.90 -22.43
N LYS A 153 -2.14 1.60 -23.54
CA LYS A 153 -1.90 0.97 -24.85
C LYS A 153 -0.72 0.00 -24.84
N HIS A 154 0.19 0.12 -23.87
CA HIS A 154 1.33 -0.77 -23.71
C HIS A 154 1.12 -1.87 -22.65
N GLN A 155 -0.08 -2.01 -22.07
CA GLN A 155 -0.39 -3.00 -21.02
C GLN A 155 0.05 -4.42 -21.42
N ASP A 156 -0.32 -4.89 -22.62
CA ASP A 156 0.05 -6.22 -23.10
C ASP A 156 1.56 -6.43 -23.21
N THR A 157 2.31 -5.36 -23.52
CA THR A 157 3.77 -5.40 -23.58
C THR A 157 4.36 -5.52 -22.18
N VAL A 158 3.80 -4.81 -21.20
CA VAL A 158 4.21 -4.88 -19.80
C VAL A 158 3.89 -6.25 -19.19
N LEU A 159 2.72 -6.83 -19.50
CA LEU A 159 2.34 -8.18 -19.07
C LEU A 159 3.30 -9.23 -19.65
N LYS A 160 3.64 -9.13 -20.95
CA LYS A 160 4.65 -9.99 -21.57
C LYS A 160 6.03 -9.81 -20.93
N ALA A 161 6.41 -8.59 -20.56
CA ALA A 161 7.67 -8.34 -19.86
C ALA A 161 7.67 -9.02 -18.48
N LEU A 162 6.59 -8.92 -17.69
CA LEU A 162 6.48 -9.59 -16.40
C LEU A 162 6.74 -11.12 -16.51
N GLN A 163 6.21 -11.76 -17.56
CA GLN A 163 6.32 -13.20 -17.76
C GLN A 163 7.67 -13.64 -18.35
N SER A 164 8.27 -12.85 -19.25
CA SER A 164 9.46 -13.24 -20.02
C SER A 164 10.79 -12.80 -19.40
N GLU A 165 10.77 -11.82 -18.49
CA GLU A 165 11.99 -11.26 -17.91
C GLU A 165 12.65 -12.21 -16.91
N ARG A 166 13.98 -12.33 -17.02
CA ARG A 166 14.79 -13.14 -16.10
C ARG A 166 15.13 -12.38 -14.82
N ASP A 167 15.33 -11.07 -14.94
CA ASP A 167 15.76 -10.22 -13.84
C ASP A 167 14.58 -9.91 -12.89
N VAL A 168 14.78 -10.17 -11.59
CA VAL A 168 13.77 -9.94 -10.54
C VAL A 168 13.42 -8.45 -10.42
N SER A 169 14.41 -7.57 -10.53
CA SER A 169 14.23 -6.12 -10.37
C SER A 169 13.39 -5.55 -11.51
N VAL A 170 13.58 -6.04 -12.75
CA VAL A 170 12.74 -5.67 -13.89
C VAL A 170 11.31 -6.15 -13.71
N ARG A 171 11.12 -7.39 -13.25
CA ARG A 171 9.77 -7.93 -12.94
C ARG A 171 9.06 -7.11 -11.86
N MET A 172 9.78 -6.71 -10.81
CA MET A 172 9.25 -5.80 -9.78
C MET A 172 8.79 -4.45 -10.36
N ARG A 173 9.55 -3.86 -11.29
CA ARG A 173 9.14 -2.62 -11.97
C ARG A 173 7.93 -2.81 -12.88
N ALA A 174 7.80 -3.96 -13.54
CA ALA A 174 6.59 -4.28 -14.29
C ALA A 174 5.36 -4.36 -13.37
N ILE A 175 5.48 -4.96 -12.18
CA ILE A 175 4.40 -5.01 -11.18
C ILE A 175 4.07 -3.60 -10.67
N ASP A 176 5.06 -2.75 -10.38
CA ASP A 176 4.85 -1.34 -9.99
C ASP A 176 4.05 -0.58 -11.07
N LEU A 177 4.41 -0.77 -12.34
CA LEU A 177 3.75 -0.11 -13.46
C LEU A 177 2.31 -0.63 -13.65
N LEU A 178 2.09 -1.95 -13.58
CA LEU A 178 0.75 -2.55 -13.66
C LEU A 178 -0.16 -2.03 -12.53
N TYR A 179 0.37 -1.93 -11.31
CA TYR A 179 -0.35 -1.35 -10.18
C TYR A 179 -0.74 0.12 -10.44
N ALA A 180 0.19 0.93 -10.97
CA ALA A 180 -0.06 2.36 -11.21
C ALA A 180 -1.03 2.64 -12.37
N MET A 181 -1.00 1.82 -13.43
CA MET A 181 -1.89 1.95 -14.59
C MET A 181 -3.28 1.34 -14.39
N CYS A 182 -3.48 0.61 -13.29
CA CYS A 182 -4.75 -0.06 -13.00
C CYS A 182 -5.88 0.96 -12.82
N ASP A 183 -7.04 0.65 -13.40
CA ASP A 183 -8.30 1.38 -13.32
C ASP A 183 -9.51 0.43 -13.30
N HIS A 184 -10.72 0.96 -13.20
CA HIS A 184 -11.95 0.14 -13.14
C HIS A 184 -12.20 -0.72 -14.39
N THR A 185 -11.60 -0.36 -15.54
CA THR A 185 -11.84 -1.08 -16.81
C THR A 185 -10.89 -2.25 -17.01
N ASN A 186 -9.65 -2.14 -16.51
CA ASN A 186 -8.60 -3.16 -16.69
C ASN A 186 -8.28 -3.95 -15.42
N ALA A 187 -8.83 -3.58 -14.26
CA ALA A 187 -8.52 -4.22 -12.98
C ALA A 187 -8.69 -5.73 -13.00
N LYS A 188 -9.79 -6.25 -13.57
CA LYS A 188 -10.04 -7.70 -13.65
C LYS A 188 -8.91 -8.42 -14.39
N THR A 189 -8.58 -7.95 -15.60
CA THR A 189 -7.52 -8.52 -16.43
C THR A 189 -6.14 -8.45 -15.75
N ILE A 190 -5.80 -7.31 -15.15
CA ILE A 190 -4.51 -7.14 -14.47
C ILE A 190 -4.41 -8.07 -13.25
N VAL A 191 -5.45 -8.12 -12.42
CA VAL A 191 -5.47 -8.96 -11.21
C VAL A 191 -5.39 -10.45 -11.56
N GLU A 192 -6.10 -10.90 -12.60
CA GLU A 192 -6.05 -12.29 -13.08
C GLU A 192 -4.65 -12.68 -13.55
N GLU A 193 -3.99 -11.82 -14.34
CA GLU A 193 -2.61 -12.05 -14.79
C GLU A 193 -1.60 -12.02 -13.63
N LEU A 194 -1.76 -11.10 -12.67
CA LEU A 194 -0.92 -11.06 -11.48
C LEU A 194 -1.12 -12.32 -10.61
N MET A 195 -2.35 -12.84 -10.52
CA MET A 195 -2.66 -14.09 -9.81
C MET A 195 -2.04 -15.31 -10.51
N SER A 196 -2.10 -15.35 -11.85
CA SER A 196 -1.43 -16.38 -12.66
C SER A 196 0.08 -16.37 -12.47
N TYR A 197 0.69 -15.17 -12.45
CA TYR A 197 2.12 -15.00 -12.20
C TYR A 197 2.51 -15.39 -10.77
N LEU A 198 1.69 -15.09 -9.76
CA LEU A 198 1.96 -15.39 -8.34
C LEU A 198 2.31 -16.87 -8.11
N GLN A 199 1.67 -17.79 -8.82
CA GLN A 199 1.93 -19.23 -8.70
C GLN A 199 3.37 -19.62 -9.09
N LYS A 200 3.97 -18.87 -10.02
CA LYS A 200 5.33 -19.10 -10.55
C LYS A 200 6.37 -18.13 -9.98
N ALA A 201 5.93 -17.14 -9.20
CA ALA A 201 6.80 -16.08 -8.70
C ALA A 201 7.77 -16.59 -7.62
N ASP A 202 8.96 -15.99 -7.61
CA ASP A 202 9.99 -16.21 -6.60
C ASP A 202 9.53 -15.72 -5.22
N TYR A 203 9.93 -16.42 -4.15
CA TYR A 203 9.47 -16.15 -2.78
C TYR A 203 9.66 -14.70 -2.32
N GLY A 204 10.76 -14.04 -2.71
CA GLY A 204 11.02 -12.64 -2.33
C GLY A 204 10.09 -11.60 -2.94
N ILE A 205 9.35 -11.94 -4.01
CA ILE A 205 8.41 -11.03 -4.69
C ILE A 205 6.98 -11.22 -4.17
N ARG A 206 6.66 -12.42 -3.65
CA ARG A 206 5.29 -12.83 -3.33
C ARG A 206 4.62 -11.92 -2.33
N GLU A 207 5.30 -11.50 -1.27
CA GLU A 207 4.72 -10.61 -0.25
C GLU A 207 4.25 -9.27 -0.85
N THR A 208 5.10 -8.63 -1.65
CA THR A 208 4.75 -7.36 -2.32
C THR A 208 3.62 -7.56 -3.32
N LEU A 209 3.64 -8.67 -4.06
CA LEU A 209 2.63 -9.00 -5.06
C LEU A 209 1.26 -9.26 -4.40
N VAL A 210 1.22 -10.04 -3.32
CA VAL A 210 0.02 -10.33 -2.53
C VAL A 210 -0.62 -9.06 -1.99
N LEU A 211 0.18 -8.17 -1.40
CA LEU A 211 -0.33 -6.90 -0.86
C LEU A 211 -0.93 -6.03 -1.98
N LYS A 212 -0.25 -5.90 -3.12
CA LYS A 212 -0.76 -5.12 -4.26
C LYS A 212 -2.02 -5.72 -4.86
N ILE A 213 -2.10 -7.04 -5.04
CA ILE A 213 -3.31 -7.71 -5.53
C ILE A 213 -4.48 -7.44 -4.58
N ALA A 214 -4.28 -7.56 -3.27
CA ALA A 214 -5.32 -7.30 -2.27
C ALA A 214 -5.84 -5.85 -2.34
N ILE A 215 -4.94 -4.87 -2.46
CA ILE A 215 -5.31 -3.45 -2.59
C ILE A 215 -6.06 -3.17 -3.89
N LEU A 216 -5.60 -3.72 -5.02
CA LEU A 216 -6.27 -3.54 -6.31
C LEU A 216 -7.66 -4.17 -6.31
N ALA A 217 -7.79 -5.37 -5.75
CA ALA A 217 -9.07 -6.05 -5.62
C ALA A 217 -10.04 -5.23 -4.76
N GLU A 218 -9.61 -4.72 -3.60
CA GLU A 218 -10.47 -3.89 -2.73
C GLU A 218 -10.88 -2.59 -3.43
N LYS A 219 -9.92 -1.89 -4.05
CA LYS A 219 -10.16 -0.56 -4.62
C LYS A 219 -11.05 -0.58 -5.86
N PHE A 220 -10.93 -1.61 -6.70
CA PHE A 220 -11.61 -1.68 -8.00
C PHE A 220 -12.74 -2.70 -8.05
N ALA A 221 -13.10 -3.33 -6.93
CA ALA A 221 -14.25 -4.21 -6.86
C ALA A 221 -15.56 -3.44 -7.13
N LEU A 222 -16.21 -3.78 -8.24
CA LEU A 222 -17.61 -3.42 -8.50
C LEU A 222 -18.56 -4.52 -8.00
N ASP A 223 -18.09 -5.77 -8.04
CA ASP A 223 -18.76 -6.96 -7.56
C ASP A 223 -17.92 -7.56 -6.43
N TYR A 224 -18.53 -7.72 -5.26
CA TYR A 224 -17.85 -8.24 -4.08
C TYR A 224 -17.74 -9.77 -4.10
N ALA A 225 -18.51 -10.49 -4.93
CA ALA A 225 -18.28 -11.92 -5.15
C ALA A 225 -16.92 -12.14 -5.81
N TRP A 226 -16.60 -11.35 -6.85
CA TRP A 226 -15.27 -11.32 -7.46
C TRP A 226 -14.17 -10.98 -6.45
N TYR A 227 -14.39 -10.02 -5.55
CA TYR A 227 -13.42 -9.71 -4.50
C TYR A 227 -13.13 -10.91 -3.60
N VAL A 228 -14.18 -11.60 -3.12
CA VAL A 228 -14.05 -12.80 -2.28
C VAL A 228 -13.25 -13.87 -3.01
N ASP A 229 -13.55 -14.13 -4.29
CA ASP A 229 -12.82 -15.11 -5.09
C ASP A 229 -11.33 -14.79 -5.20
N ILE A 230 -10.99 -13.53 -5.45
CA ILE A 230 -9.59 -13.11 -5.56
C ILE A 230 -8.87 -13.32 -4.23
N ILE A 231 -9.44 -12.90 -3.11
CA ILE A 231 -8.78 -13.04 -1.80
C ILE A 231 -8.66 -14.51 -1.36
N LEU A 232 -9.69 -15.33 -1.58
CA LEU A 232 -9.63 -16.75 -1.25
C LEU A 232 -8.59 -17.49 -2.11
N ASN A 233 -8.51 -17.18 -3.41
CA ASN A 233 -7.45 -17.72 -4.27
C ASN A 233 -6.06 -17.20 -3.87
N LEU A 234 -5.95 -15.96 -3.40
CA LEU A 234 -4.70 -15.39 -2.89
C LEU A 234 -4.19 -16.17 -1.67
N ILE A 235 -5.08 -16.49 -0.73
CA ILE A 235 -4.76 -17.32 0.44
C ILE A 235 -4.42 -18.76 0.02
N ARG A 236 -5.10 -19.30 -0.99
CA ARG A 236 -4.84 -20.65 -1.50
C ARG A 236 -3.45 -20.78 -2.13
N TYR A 237 -3.01 -19.80 -2.92
CA TYR A 237 -1.72 -19.89 -3.64
C TYR A 237 -0.52 -19.39 -2.83
N ALA A 238 -0.72 -18.38 -1.97
CA ALA A 238 0.38 -17.70 -1.27
C ALA A 238 0.06 -17.41 0.20
N GLY A 239 -0.65 -18.33 0.87
CA GLY A 239 -1.13 -18.16 2.24
C GLY A 239 -0.10 -17.70 3.26
N ASP A 240 1.16 -18.19 3.16
CA ASP A 240 2.26 -17.82 4.07
C ASP A 240 2.64 -16.33 3.96
N TYR A 241 2.41 -15.73 2.78
CA TYR A 241 2.72 -14.33 2.48
C TYR A 241 1.51 -13.41 2.66
N VAL A 242 0.33 -13.97 2.97
CA VAL A 242 -0.86 -13.19 3.26
C VAL A 242 -0.77 -12.66 4.68
N SER A 243 -0.62 -11.35 4.80
CA SER A 243 -0.57 -10.70 6.10
C SER A 243 -1.93 -10.62 6.77
N GLU A 244 -1.94 -10.44 8.10
CA GLU A 244 -3.17 -10.52 8.88
C GLU A 244 -4.24 -9.51 8.48
N GLU A 245 -3.81 -8.30 8.10
CA GLU A 245 -4.69 -7.24 7.64
C GLU A 245 -5.54 -7.64 6.42
N VAL A 246 -5.01 -8.48 5.53
CA VAL A 246 -5.73 -8.92 4.31
C VAL A 246 -6.89 -9.82 4.68
N TRP A 247 -6.67 -10.79 5.57
CA TRP A 247 -7.72 -11.73 5.95
C TRP A 247 -8.68 -11.16 7.00
N TYR A 248 -8.25 -10.19 7.81
CA TYR A 248 -9.18 -9.37 8.59
C TYR A 248 -10.11 -8.56 7.69
N ARG A 249 -9.57 -7.98 6.62
CA ARG A 249 -10.34 -7.11 5.73
C ARG A 249 -11.43 -7.86 4.98
N VAL A 250 -11.16 -9.08 4.49
CA VAL A 250 -12.20 -9.88 3.82
C VAL A 250 -13.35 -10.24 4.77
N ILE A 251 -13.07 -10.57 6.04
CA ILE A 251 -14.11 -10.83 7.04
C ILE A 251 -14.98 -9.58 7.26
N GLN A 252 -14.35 -8.40 7.40
CA GLN A 252 -15.08 -7.14 7.58
C GLN A 252 -16.00 -6.83 6.39
N ILE A 253 -15.52 -7.03 5.17
CA ILE A 253 -16.30 -6.77 3.95
C ILE A 253 -17.48 -7.74 3.85
N VAL A 254 -17.28 -9.02 4.14
CA VAL A 254 -18.34 -10.04 4.10
C VAL A 254 -19.40 -9.78 5.17
N ILE A 255 -19.01 -9.40 6.39
CA ILE A 255 -20.00 -9.04 7.44
C ILE A 255 -20.83 -7.82 7.03
N ASN A 256 -20.19 -6.78 6.50
CA ASN A 256 -20.87 -5.53 6.16
C ASN A 256 -21.77 -5.62 4.91
N ARG A 257 -21.70 -6.72 4.14
CA ARG A 257 -22.41 -6.89 2.86
C ARG A 257 -23.18 -8.21 2.84
N GLN A 258 -24.49 -8.13 3.11
CA GLN A 258 -25.35 -9.30 3.18
C GLN A 258 -25.43 -10.11 1.88
N GLU A 259 -25.38 -9.43 0.72
CA GLU A 259 -25.51 -10.04 -0.60
C GLU A 259 -24.44 -11.11 -0.90
N VAL A 260 -23.25 -10.99 -0.32
CA VAL A 260 -22.13 -11.91 -0.57
C VAL A 260 -21.95 -12.98 0.50
N GLN A 261 -22.68 -12.92 1.61
CA GLN A 261 -22.48 -13.83 2.76
C GLN A 261 -22.70 -15.29 2.40
N GLY A 262 -23.82 -15.60 1.75
CA GLY A 262 -24.12 -16.98 1.32
C GLY A 262 -23.12 -17.51 0.29
N TYR A 263 -22.69 -16.65 -0.65
CA TYR A 263 -21.65 -17.00 -1.62
C TYR A 263 -20.31 -17.28 -0.94
N ALA A 264 -19.87 -16.38 -0.05
CA ALA A 264 -18.61 -16.53 0.68
C ALA A 264 -18.59 -17.79 1.56
N ALA A 265 -19.71 -18.11 2.23
CA ALA A 265 -19.84 -19.32 3.02
C ALA A 265 -19.66 -20.58 2.15
N LYS A 266 -20.34 -20.64 1.00
CA LYS A 266 -20.23 -21.75 0.06
C LYS A 266 -18.80 -21.90 -0.49
N THR A 267 -18.21 -20.82 -0.99
CA THR A 267 -16.86 -20.85 -1.57
C THR A 267 -15.79 -21.22 -0.52
N CYS A 268 -15.93 -20.73 0.72
CA CYS A 268 -15.05 -21.13 1.82
C CYS A 268 -15.21 -22.61 2.17
N PHE A 269 -16.45 -23.12 2.22
CA PHE A 269 -16.72 -24.53 2.49
C PHE A 269 -16.05 -25.43 1.42
N GLU A 270 -16.26 -25.13 0.14
CA GLU A 270 -15.62 -25.85 -0.97
C GLU A 270 -14.09 -25.77 -0.92
N ALA A 271 -13.52 -24.60 -0.58
CA ALA A 271 -12.08 -24.44 -0.43
C ALA A 271 -11.49 -25.25 0.74
N LEU A 272 -12.23 -25.39 1.84
CA LEU A 272 -11.80 -26.14 3.03
C LEU A 272 -11.83 -27.66 2.83
N GLN A 273 -12.62 -28.18 1.88
CA GLN A 273 -12.65 -29.60 1.53
C GLN A 273 -11.30 -30.09 0.96
N ALA A 274 -10.46 -29.19 0.46
CA ALA A 274 -9.14 -29.55 -0.01
C ALA A 274 -8.29 -30.18 1.13
N PRO A 275 -7.60 -31.31 0.89
CA PRO A 275 -6.78 -31.95 1.91
C PRO A 275 -5.62 -31.04 2.34
N ALA A 276 -5.03 -30.32 1.39
CA ALA A 276 -4.03 -29.28 1.63
C ALA A 276 -4.71 -27.91 1.66
N CYS A 277 -4.90 -27.36 2.86
CA CYS A 277 -5.40 -26.01 3.06
C CYS A 277 -4.43 -25.24 3.96
N HIS A 278 -4.16 -23.99 3.59
CA HIS A 278 -3.31 -23.12 4.39
C HIS A 278 -4.07 -22.67 5.66
N GLU A 279 -3.35 -22.42 6.75
CA GLU A 279 -3.96 -22.06 8.04
C GLU A 279 -4.82 -20.79 7.98
N ASN A 280 -4.39 -19.76 7.24
CA ASN A 280 -5.20 -18.56 7.03
C ASN A 280 -6.55 -18.86 6.33
N MET A 281 -6.62 -19.90 5.49
CA MET A 281 -7.91 -20.33 4.90
C MET A 281 -8.81 -20.92 5.98
N ILE A 282 -8.25 -21.66 6.94
CA ILE A 282 -9.01 -22.22 8.07
C ILE A 282 -9.52 -21.11 9.00
N LYS A 283 -8.71 -20.06 9.23
CA LYS A 283 -9.15 -18.88 10.00
C LYS A 283 -10.33 -18.18 9.33
N VAL A 284 -10.19 -17.81 8.05
CA VAL A 284 -11.24 -17.11 7.29
C VAL A 284 -12.47 -17.98 7.12
N GLY A 285 -12.29 -19.20 6.62
CA GLY A 285 -13.38 -20.13 6.38
C GLY A 285 -14.09 -20.53 7.68
N GLY A 286 -13.35 -20.80 8.76
CA GLY A 286 -13.92 -21.09 10.07
C GLY A 286 -14.78 -19.94 10.58
N TYR A 287 -14.26 -18.71 10.53
CA TYR A 287 -15.00 -17.53 10.97
C TYR A 287 -16.28 -17.29 10.14
N ILE A 288 -16.16 -17.31 8.81
CA ILE A 288 -17.31 -17.11 7.89
C ILE A 288 -18.36 -18.20 8.09
N MET A 289 -17.94 -19.46 8.27
CA MET A 289 -18.85 -20.57 8.56
C MET A 289 -19.55 -20.38 9.91
N GLY A 290 -18.85 -19.88 10.93
CA GLY A 290 -19.43 -19.61 12.24
C GLY A 290 -20.53 -18.55 12.25
N GLU A 291 -20.45 -17.55 11.36
CA GLU A 291 -21.49 -16.51 11.22
C GLU A 291 -22.58 -16.92 10.22
N PHE A 292 -22.19 -17.44 9.05
CA PHE A 292 -23.06 -17.57 7.88
C PHE A 292 -23.24 -19.01 7.40
N GLY A 293 -22.75 -20.00 8.15
CA GLY A 293 -22.89 -21.42 7.82
C GLY A 293 -24.34 -21.91 7.83
N ASN A 294 -25.24 -21.18 8.52
CA ASN A 294 -26.69 -21.40 8.50
C ASN A 294 -27.29 -21.21 7.10
N LEU A 295 -26.75 -20.31 6.28
CA LEU A 295 -27.25 -20.03 4.92
C LEU A 295 -27.02 -21.19 3.95
N ILE A 296 -26.00 -22.02 4.20
CA ILE A 296 -25.66 -23.18 3.36
C ILE A 296 -26.06 -24.52 3.99
N ALA A 297 -26.56 -24.52 5.23
CA ALA A 297 -26.92 -25.74 5.95
C ALA A 297 -28.13 -26.50 5.36
N GLY A 298 -28.90 -25.85 4.47
CA GLY A 298 -30.04 -26.47 3.80
C GLY A 298 -29.66 -27.52 2.73
N ASP A 299 -28.43 -27.50 2.23
CA ASP A 299 -27.93 -28.51 1.29
C ASP A 299 -27.38 -29.72 2.09
N PRO A 300 -27.83 -30.96 1.81
CA PRO A 300 -27.30 -32.17 2.46
C PRO A 300 -25.77 -32.31 2.38
N GLN A 301 -25.13 -31.79 1.33
CA GLN A 301 -23.66 -31.84 1.18
C GLN A 301 -22.92 -30.89 2.13
N SER A 302 -23.58 -29.81 2.57
CA SER A 302 -23.05 -28.83 3.52
C SER A 302 -23.88 -28.77 4.80
N GLY A 303 -24.49 -29.89 5.19
CA GLY A 303 -25.27 -29.98 6.44
C GLY A 303 -24.41 -29.68 7.68
N PRO A 304 -25.02 -29.25 8.80
CA PRO A 304 -24.29 -28.77 9.98
C PRO A 304 -23.24 -29.74 10.52
N MET A 305 -23.54 -31.04 10.52
CA MET A 305 -22.59 -32.08 10.94
C MET A 305 -21.37 -32.15 10.00
N VAL A 306 -21.58 -32.05 8.69
CA VAL A 306 -20.50 -32.08 7.70
C VAL A 306 -19.60 -30.85 7.86
N GLN A 307 -20.19 -29.68 8.06
CA GLN A 307 -19.46 -28.44 8.35
C GLN A 307 -18.59 -28.58 9.61
N PHE A 308 -19.16 -29.09 10.70
CA PHE A 308 -18.44 -29.32 11.95
C PHE A 308 -17.30 -30.32 11.79
N GLN A 309 -17.55 -31.48 11.18
CA GLN A 309 -16.55 -32.52 10.95
C GLN A 309 -15.40 -32.01 10.08
N LEU A 310 -15.71 -31.22 9.05
CA LEU A 310 -14.70 -30.62 8.17
C LEU A 310 -13.75 -29.72 8.97
N LEU A 311 -14.29 -28.79 9.77
CA LEU A 311 -13.47 -27.90 10.60
C LEU A 311 -12.71 -28.68 11.69
N HIS A 312 -13.35 -29.65 12.32
CA HIS A 312 -12.74 -30.46 13.38
C HIS A 312 -11.60 -31.35 12.87
N SER A 313 -11.70 -31.88 11.65
CA SER A 313 -10.62 -32.66 11.02
C SER A 313 -9.31 -31.87 10.89
N LYS A 314 -9.40 -30.54 10.79
CA LYS A 314 -8.24 -29.65 10.67
C LYS A 314 -7.80 -29.04 12.01
N PHE A 315 -8.63 -29.11 13.05
CA PHE A 315 -8.43 -28.44 14.33
C PHE A 315 -7.07 -28.76 14.98
N HIS A 316 -6.71 -30.04 15.06
CA HIS A 316 -5.48 -30.48 15.72
C HIS A 316 -4.19 -30.11 14.95
N LEU A 317 -4.32 -29.78 13.67
CA LEU A 317 -3.19 -29.40 12.80
C LEU A 317 -2.89 -27.90 12.84
N CYS A 318 -3.74 -27.10 13.45
CA CYS A 318 -3.63 -25.64 13.46
C CYS A 318 -2.91 -25.09 14.70
N SER A 319 -2.43 -23.85 14.63
CA SER A 319 -1.85 -23.14 15.77
C SER A 319 -2.86 -22.92 16.90
N ALA A 320 -2.38 -22.54 18.09
CA ALA A 320 -3.23 -22.20 19.23
C ALA A 320 -4.24 -21.08 18.89
N THR A 321 -3.81 -20.03 18.19
CA THR A 321 -4.67 -18.91 17.79
C THR A 321 -5.83 -19.36 16.90
N THR A 322 -5.56 -20.22 15.92
CA THR A 322 -6.61 -20.74 15.02
C THR A 322 -7.54 -21.69 15.75
N ARG A 323 -7.02 -22.54 16.64
CA ARG A 323 -7.85 -23.39 17.50
C ARG A 323 -8.77 -22.55 18.40
N ALA A 324 -8.27 -21.46 18.96
CA ALA A 324 -9.08 -20.55 19.78
C ALA A 324 -10.24 -19.94 18.97
N LEU A 325 -9.97 -19.54 17.72
CA LEU A 325 -10.99 -19.06 16.79
C LEU A 325 -12.02 -20.16 16.47
N LEU A 326 -11.58 -21.39 16.19
CA LEU A 326 -12.48 -22.51 15.92
C LEU A 326 -13.35 -22.90 17.12
N LEU A 327 -12.87 -22.76 18.36
CA LEU A 327 -13.71 -22.95 19.55
C LEU A 327 -14.87 -21.94 19.59
N SER A 328 -14.63 -20.69 19.19
CA SER A 328 -15.70 -19.69 19.08
C SER A 328 -16.70 -20.03 17.97
N VAL A 329 -16.24 -20.65 16.89
CA VAL A 329 -17.11 -21.17 15.82
C VAL A 329 -17.97 -22.33 16.34
N TYR A 330 -17.40 -23.23 17.14
CA TYR A 330 -18.12 -24.37 17.71
C TYR A 330 -19.26 -23.93 18.63
N ILE A 331 -19.04 -22.92 19.48
CA ILE A 331 -20.13 -22.44 20.34
C ILE A 331 -21.22 -21.72 19.53
N LYS A 332 -20.86 -21.02 18.44
CA LYS A 332 -21.85 -20.48 17.49
C LYS A 332 -22.65 -21.59 16.80
N PHE A 333 -22.01 -22.69 16.42
CA PHE A 333 -22.69 -23.87 15.89
C PHE A 333 -23.68 -24.50 16.88
N VAL A 334 -23.37 -24.47 18.18
CA VAL A 334 -24.33 -24.92 19.22
C VAL A 334 -25.58 -24.02 19.25
N ASN A 335 -25.43 -22.71 19.01
CA ASN A 335 -26.56 -21.78 18.92
C ASN A 335 -27.37 -22.01 17.64
N LEU A 336 -26.70 -22.05 16.49
CA LEU A 336 -27.32 -22.13 15.17
C LEU A 336 -27.96 -23.50 14.90
N PHE A 337 -27.34 -24.58 15.39
CA PHE A 337 -27.70 -25.95 15.05
C PHE A 337 -27.84 -26.82 16.32
N PRO A 338 -29.04 -26.85 16.95
CA PRO A 338 -29.26 -27.64 18.16
C PRO A 338 -29.01 -29.15 18.00
N GLU A 339 -29.13 -29.67 16.78
CA GLU A 339 -28.91 -31.07 16.43
C GLU A 339 -27.45 -31.56 16.61
N ILE A 340 -26.46 -30.69 16.41
CA ILE A 340 -25.03 -31.05 16.56
C ILE A 340 -24.47 -30.70 17.94
N LYS A 341 -25.25 -30.03 18.80
CA LYS A 341 -24.90 -29.68 20.18
C LYS A 341 -24.24 -30.81 20.97
N PRO A 342 -24.78 -32.05 21.05
CA PRO A 342 -24.17 -33.11 21.87
C PRO A 342 -22.76 -33.49 21.40
N HIS A 343 -22.52 -33.48 20.08
CA HIS A 343 -21.21 -33.80 19.50
C HIS A 343 -20.17 -32.73 19.84
N ILE A 344 -20.56 -31.45 19.74
CA ILE A 344 -19.69 -30.33 20.09
C ILE A 344 -19.38 -30.33 21.59
N GLN A 345 -20.38 -30.59 22.43
CA GLN A 345 -20.19 -30.69 23.88
C GLN A 345 -19.21 -31.80 24.26
N GLN A 346 -19.26 -32.96 23.59
CA GLN A 346 -18.29 -34.03 23.80
C GLN A 346 -16.86 -33.59 23.47
N VAL A 347 -16.67 -32.83 22.40
CA VAL A 347 -15.35 -32.28 22.03
C VAL A 347 -14.87 -31.25 23.05
N LEU A 348 -15.74 -30.33 23.50
CA LEU A 348 -15.40 -29.33 24.51
C LEU A 348 -15.12 -29.95 25.90
N GLN A 349 -15.78 -31.06 26.23
CA GLN A 349 -15.56 -31.82 27.46
C GLN A 349 -14.31 -32.69 27.45
N SER A 350 -13.73 -32.95 26.28
CA SER A 350 -12.57 -33.82 26.16
C SER A 350 -11.40 -33.29 26.99
N ASP A 351 -10.63 -34.20 27.59
CA ASP A 351 -9.52 -33.85 28.48
C ASP A 351 -8.46 -32.98 27.78
N HIS A 352 -8.30 -33.16 26.47
CA HIS A 352 -7.37 -32.37 25.65
C HIS A 352 -7.75 -30.88 25.55
N GLN A 353 -9.04 -30.57 25.69
CA GLN A 353 -9.58 -29.20 25.67
C GLN A 353 -9.71 -28.64 27.09
N ALA A 354 -10.27 -29.42 28.03
CA ALA A 354 -10.50 -28.97 29.41
C ALA A 354 -9.21 -28.77 30.23
N ARG A 355 -8.15 -29.54 29.92
CA ARG A 355 -6.83 -29.44 30.58
C ARG A 355 -5.75 -28.98 29.61
N ASN A 356 -6.12 -28.15 28.63
CA ASN A 356 -5.15 -27.61 27.70
C ASN A 356 -4.11 -26.73 28.44
N PRO A 357 -2.81 -26.86 28.15
CA PRO A 357 -1.79 -26.00 28.75
C PRO A 357 -1.88 -24.53 28.28
N ASP A 358 -2.51 -24.26 27.14
CA ASP A 358 -2.75 -22.90 26.66
C ASP A 358 -3.96 -22.28 27.36
N GLN A 359 -3.77 -21.12 28.01
CA GLN A 359 -4.81 -20.48 28.81
C GLN A 359 -6.02 -20.07 27.96
N GLU A 360 -5.82 -19.60 26.73
CA GLU A 360 -6.90 -19.10 25.87
C GLU A 360 -7.77 -20.26 25.39
N LEU A 361 -7.14 -21.38 25.02
CA LEU A 361 -7.86 -22.59 24.63
C LEU A 361 -8.63 -23.18 25.82
N GLN A 362 -8.02 -23.23 26.99
CA GLN A 362 -8.66 -23.75 28.20
C GLN A 362 -9.85 -22.87 28.61
N GLN A 363 -9.65 -21.55 28.69
CA GLN A 363 -10.69 -20.59 29.08
C GLN A 363 -11.90 -20.71 28.15
N ARG A 364 -11.69 -20.61 26.83
CA ARG A 364 -12.76 -20.73 25.83
C ARG A 364 -13.47 -22.08 25.92
N SER A 365 -12.73 -23.18 26.04
CA SER A 365 -13.34 -24.52 26.10
C SER A 365 -14.26 -24.68 27.32
N ILE A 366 -13.82 -24.22 28.49
CA ILE A 366 -14.58 -24.34 29.74
C ILE A 366 -15.77 -23.37 29.73
N GLU A 367 -15.57 -22.11 29.35
CA GLU A 367 -16.65 -21.12 29.28
C GLU A 367 -17.74 -21.55 28.30
N TYR A 368 -17.37 -21.95 27.09
CA TYR A 368 -18.33 -22.39 26.07
C TYR A 368 -19.04 -23.68 26.48
N LEU A 369 -18.36 -24.61 27.13
CA LEU A 369 -18.99 -25.79 27.71
C LEU A 369 -20.03 -25.41 28.77
N LYS A 370 -19.68 -24.54 29.71
CA LYS A 370 -20.60 -24.09 30.77
C LYS A 370 -21.77 -23.30 30.21
N LEU A 371 -21.52 -22.41 29.25
CA LEU A 371 -22.55 -21.66 28.54
C LEU A 371 -23.54 -22.63 27.86
N SER A 372 -23.05 -23.65 27.16
CA SER A 372 -23.91 -24.63 26.46
C SER A 372 -24.77 -25.50 27.40
N ASN A 373 -24.33 -25.70 28.64
CA ASN A 373 -24.98 -26.57 29.63
C ASN A 373 -25.94 -25.84 30.56
N ILE A 374 -25.59 -24.62 30.97
CA ILE A 374 -26.28 -23.89 32.05
C ILE A 374 -27.21 -22.81 31.49
N ALA A 375 -26.84 -22.15 30.38
CA ALA A 375 -27.61 -21.04 29.86
C ALA A 375 -28.94 -21.52 29.24
N SER A 376 -29.98 -20.72 29.42
CA SER A 376 -31.22 -20.87 28.67
C SER A 376 -30.97 -20.58 27.18
N THR A 377 -31.82 -21.14 26.31
CA THR A 377 -31.71 -20.94 24.86
C THR A 377 -31.75 -19.47 24.50
N ASP A 378 -32.61 -18.68 25.14
CA ASP A 378 -32.74 -17.24 24.87
C ASP A 378 -31.48 -16.46 25.26
N THR A 379 -30.87 -16.78 26.40
CA THR A 379 -29.62 -16.13 26.82
C THR A 379 -28.46 -16.53 25.91
N LEU A 380 -28.40 -17.80 25.51
CA LEU A 380 -27.38 -18.30 24.58
C LEU A 380 -27.50 -17.61 23.21
N ALA A 381 -28.72 -17.50 22.68
CA ALA A 381 -28.99 -16.77 21.44
C ALA A 381 -28.64 -15.29 21.54
N THR A 382 -28.93 -14.64 22.67
CA THR A 382 -28.59 -13.23 22.92
C THR A 382 -27.07 -13.00 22.94
N VAL A 383 -26.32 -13.89 23.59
CA VAL A 383 -24.85 -13.77 23.70
C VAL A 383 -24.16 -14.03 22.35
N LEU A 384 -24.74 -14.89 21.52
CA LEU A 384 -24.20 -15.34 20.25
C LEU A 384 -25.00 -14.80 19.06
N GLU A 385 -25.58 -13.62 19.21
CA GLU A 385 -26.27 -12.89 18.14
C GLU A 385 -25.29 -12.56 17.00
N GLU A 386 -25.85 -12.27 15.82
CA GLU A 386 -25.08 -11.86 14.66
C GLU A 386 -24.20 -10.64 14.99
N MET A 387 -22.93 -10.73 14.58
CA MET A 387 -21.98 -9.66 14.88
C MET A 387 -22.40 -8.35 14.20
N PRO A 388 -22.41 -7.22 14.94
CA PRO A 388 -22.74 -5.93 14.35
C PRO A 388 -21.75 -5.56 13.25
N PRO A 389 -22.17 -4.75 12.25
CA PRO A 389 -21.31 -4.34 11.16
C PRO A 389 -20.11 -3.55 11.67
N PHE A 390 -18.95 -3.76 11.05
CA PHE A 390 -17.74 -3.04 11.39
C PHE A 390 -17.83 -1.58 10.95
N PRO A 391 -17.31 -0.62 11.75
CA PRO A 391 -17.23 0.77 11.34
C PRO A 391 -16.29 0.92 10.13
N GLU A 392 -16.62 1.85 9.23
CA GLU A 392 -15.76 2.18 8.09
C GLU A 392 -14.48 2.86 8.59
N LYS A 393 -13.38 2.10 8.63
CA LYS A 393 -12.02 2.60 8.90
C LYS A 393 -11.24 2.71 7.60
N GLU A 394 -10.25 3.61 7.57
CA GLU A 394 -9.26 3.65 6.49
C GLU A 394 -8.58 2.28 6.34
N SER A 395 -8.36 1.83 5.10
CA SER A 395 -7.80 0.49 4.83
C SER A 395 -6.38 0.39 5.41
N SER A 396 -6.21 -0.51 6.39
CA SER A 396 -4.90 -0.81 6.99
C SER A 396 -3.88 -1.27 5.94
N LEU A 397 -4.36 -1.87 4.85
CA LEU A 397 -3.53 -2.35 3.73
C LEU A 397 -2.72 -1.23 3.09
N LEU A 398 -3.31 -0.04 2.94
CA LEU A 398 -2.59 1.11 2.38
C LEU A 398 -1.49 1.56 3.35
N SER A 399 -1.79 1.65 4.63
CA SER A 399 -0.80 2.02 5.67
C SER A 399 0.39 1.07 5.67
N LYS A 400 0.16 -0.22 5.49
CA LYS A 400 1.23 -1.22 5.37
C LYS A 400 2.02 -1.09 4.07
N LEU A 401 1.37 -0.78 2.96
CA LEU A 401 2.07 -0.47 1.71
C LEU A 401 2.98 0.76 1.87
N TYR A 402 2.52 1.81 2.55
CA TYR A 402 3.35 2.98 2.87
C TYR A 402 4.56 2.61 3.74
N GLN A 403 4.39 1.74 4.73
CA GLN A 403 5.49 1.31 5.61
C GLN A 403 6.55 0.47 4.88
N THR A 404 6.11 -0.38 3.96
CA THR A 404 6.98 -1.29 3.17
C THR A 404 7.60 -0.62 1.95
N ALA A 405 7.08 0.53 1.50
CA ALA A 405 7.63 1.27 0.37
C ALA A 405 9.01 1.90 0.68
N PRO A 406 10.00 1.80 -0.23
CA PRO A 406 11.26 2.54 -0.14
C PRO A 406 11.00 4.05 0.01
N TRP A 407 11.87 4.76 0.74
CA TRP A 407 11.72 6.21 0.99
C TRP A 407 11.45 7.04 -0.28
N THR A 408 12.00 6.63 -1.43
CA THR A 408 11.79 7.29 -2.73
C THR A 408 10.37 7.14 -3.29
N ALA A 409 9.63 6.08 -2.95
CA ALA A 409 8.24 5.87 -3.35
C ALA A 409 7.24 6.64 -2.46
N LYS A 410 7.61 6.96 -1.21
CA LYS A 410 6.77 7.74 -0.28
C LYS A 410 6.45 9.14 -0.80
N LEU A 411 7.43 9.83 -1.38
CA LEU A 411 7.27 11.15 -2.00
C LEU A 411 6.28 11.20 -3.18
N HIS A 412 6.06 10.08 -3.87
CA HIS A 412 5.16 10.01 -5.03
C HIS A 412 3.73 9.64 -4.65
N LEU A 413 3.52 8.94 -3.53
CA LEU A 413 2.21 8.49 -3.07
C LEU A 413 1.48 9.61 -2.29
N ASP A 414 2.21 10.51 -1.63
CA ASP A 414 1.66 11.70 -0.94
C ASP A 414 0.93 12.68 -1.87
N LYS A 415 1.31 12.74 -3.17
CA LYS A 415 0.59 13.57 -4.16
C LYS A 415 -0.77 13.00 -4.57
N ALA A 416 -0.97 11.69 -4.45
CA ALA A 416 -2.23 11.02 -4.80
C ALA A 416 -3.21 10.93 -3.61
N ALA A 417 -2.74 11.16 -2.39
CA ALA A 417 -3.54 11.11 -1.15
C ALA A 417 -4.17 12.47 -0.77
N ALA A 418 -3.92 13.55 -1.51
CA ALA A 418 -4.58 14.82 -1.27
C ALA A 418 -6.07 14.73 -1.67
N PRO A 419 -7.03 14.97 -0.75
CA PRO A 419 -8.44 14.92 -1.10
C PRO A 419 -8.76 16.04 -2.09
N ALA A 420 -9.32 15.68 -3.25
CA ALA A 420 -9.93 16.63 -4.15
C ALA A 420 -11.08 17.31 -3.40
N LYS A 421 -10.94 18.62 -3.13
CA LYS A 421 -12.04 19.42 -2.60
C LYS A 421 -13.19 19.40 -3.62
N PRO A 422 -14.45 19.20 -3.22
CA PRO A 422 -15.58 19.30 -4.13
C PRO A 422 -15.65 20.74 -4.68
N VAL A 423 -15.67 20.87 -5.99
CA VAL A 423 -15.98 22.13 -6.67
C VAL A 423 -17.49 22.29 -6.64
N GLU A 424 -18.00 23.19 -5.80
CA GLU A 424 -19.40 23.63 -5.87
C GLU A 424 -19.61 24.41 -7.18
N LEU A 425 -20.44 23.86 -8.07
CA LEU A 425 -20.98 24.60 -9.21
C LEU A 425 -22.03 25.59 -8.72
N THR A 426 -21.65 26.84 -8.46
CA THR A 426 -22.61 27.96 -8.40
C THR A 426 -22.96 28.40 -9.81
N VAL A 427 -24.19 28.07 -10.23
CA VAL A 427 -24.84 28.60 -11.43
C VAL A 427 -25.18 30.08 -11.19
N SER A 428 -24.59 30.96 -11.99
CA SER A 428 -24.93 32.38 -12.07
C SER A 428 -26.31 32.58 -12.67
N GLY A 429 -27.22 33.19 -11.91
CA GLY A 429 -28.50 33.72 -12.37
C GLY A 429 -28.65 35.18 -11.93
N THR A 430 -28.51 36.09 -12.89
CA THR A 430 -28.70 37.54 -12.78
C THR A 430 -30.17 37.92 -12.60
N VAL A 431 -30.51 38.67 -11.54
CA VAL A 431 -31.59 39.71 -11.54
C VAL A 431 -31.20 40.84 -10.58
N THR A 432 -31.32 42.09 -11.03
CA THR A 432 -30.99 43.35 -10.34
C THR A 432 -32.28 44.01 -9.72
N PRO A 433 -32.29 45.25 -9.18
CA PRO A 433 -32.41 45.51 -7.73
C PRO A 433 -33.53 46.49 -7.30
N SER A 434 -33.83 46.59 -5.98
CA SER A 434 -34.32 47.79 -5.23
C SER A 434 -34.93 47.39 -3.88
N VAL A 435 -34.95 48.13 -2.76
CA VAL A 435 -34.36 49.40 -2.25
C VAL A 435 -34.68 49.43 -0.72
N ALA A 436 -33.80 50.07 0.08
CA ALA A 436 -33.98 50.70 1.41
C ALA A 436 -34.30 49.86 2.67
N ASN A 437 -33.38 49.80 3.66
CA ASN A 437 -33.10 50.82 4.69
C ASN A 437 -32.09 50.26 5.73
N GLY A 438 -31.07 51.04 6.12
CA GLY A 438 -30.15 50.74 7.25
C GLY A 438 -30.67 51.30 8.59
N PRO A 439 -29.84 51.45 9.65
CA PRO A 439 -28.44 51.07 9.83
C PRO A 439 -28.14 50.27 11.13
N SER A 440 -26.85 49.96 11.31
CA SER A 440 -26.15 49.19 12.37
C SER A 440 -26.35 49.71 13.82
N PRO A 441 -25.97 48.94 14.87
CA PRO A 441 -24.62 49.14 15.44
C PRO A 441 -23.93 47.89 16.07
N GLN A 442 -22.65 48.10 16.39
CA GLN A 442 -21.63 47.19 16.93
C GLN A 442 -21.79 46.83 18.43
N LYS A 443 -21.10 45.73 18.80
CA LYS A 443 -20.60 45.21 20.11
C LYS A 443 -20.77 46.07 21.39
N PRO A 444 -20.92 45.40 22.54
CA PRO A 444 -19.85 45.47 23.56
C PRO A 444 -19.53 44.16 24.33
N GLN A 445 -18.40 44.20 25.03
CA GLN A 445 -17.75 43.18 25.89
C GLN A 445 -18.36 43.04 27.30
N THR A 446 -17.76 42.11 28.07
CA THR A 446 -17.62 42.00 29.55
C THR A 446 -18.67 41.23 30.39
N THR A 447 -18.26 40.01 30.76
CA THR A 447 -18.15 39.34 32.09
C THR A 447 -19.18 39.55 33.22
N PRO A 448 -19.35 38.53 34.10
CA PRO A 448 -20.60 38.23 34.81
C PRO A 448 -20.61 38.63 36.29
N THR A 449 -21.81 38.74 36.86
CA THR A 449 -22.06 38.85 38.31
C THR A 449 -22.98 37.72 38.81
N THR A 450 -22.60 37.20 39.97
CA THR A 450 -23.21 36.17 40.82
C THR A 450 -24.28 36.71 41.78
N SER A 451 -25.21 35.85 42.22
CA SER A 451 -25.94 35.92 43.51
C SER A 451 -26.20 34.48 44.00
N LEU A 452 -25.60 33.98 45.10
CA LEU A 452 -25.84 34.20 46.55
C LEU A 452 -27.10 33.51 47.09
N ILE A 453 -26.92 32.42 47.87
CA ILE A 453 -27.57 32.13 49.17
C ILE A 453 -26.53 31.44 50.07
N ASP A 454 -26.55 31.82 51.35
CA ASP A 454 -25.56 31.70 52.42
C ASP A 454 -25.95 30.63 53.46
N THR A 455 -24.96 30.09 54.19
CA THR A 455 -24.95 29.84 55.66
C THR A 455 -23.78 28.91 56.08
N THR A 456 -22.99 29.37 57.05
CA THR A 456 -21.90 28.66 57.77
C THR A 456 -22.27 28.57 59.27
N PRO A 457 -21.57 27.83 60.18
CA PRO A 457 -20.16 28.10 60.59
C PRO A 457 -19.27 26.85 60.86
N ALA A 458 -17.95 27.07 60.87
CA ALA A 458 -16.84 26.12 61.11
C ALA A 458 -16.61 25.79 62.63
N PRO A 459 -15.62 24.99 63.11
CA PRO A 459 -14.16 25.25 62.89
C PRO A 459 -13.10 24.09 63.00
N VAL A 460 -11.85 24.43 62.61
CA VAL A 460 -10.47 24.02 63.02
C VAL A 460 -9.68 22.80 62.44
N ALA A 461 -8.44 23.12 61.98
CA ALA A 461 -7.14 22.38 61.96
C ALA A 461 -6.87 21.29 60.87
N ALA A 462 -5.71 21.16 60.20
CA ALA A 462 -4.36 21.77 60.30
C ALA A 462 -3.48 21.57 59.02
N ALA A 463 -2.53 22.51 58.82
CA ALA A 463 -1.13 22.43 58.34
C ALA A 463 -0.68 21.90 56.93
N GLN A 464 -0.34 22.84 56.02
CA GLN A 464 0.99 23.23 55.43
C GLN A 464 1.96 22.25 54.68
N PRO A 465 2.94 22.74 53.85
CA PRO A 465 3.11 22.37 52.41
C PRO A 465 4.55 21.86 51.98
N PRO A 466 5.06 22.05 50.72
CA PRO A 466 5.58 21.01 49.77
C PRO A 466 7.13 20.78 49.76
N PRO A 467 7.68 19.82 48.96
CA PRO A 467 9.10 19.42 49.05
C PRO A 467 10.07 20.09 48.04
N PRO A 468 11.40 20.11 48.32
CA PRO A 468 12.46 20.62 47.44
C PRO A 468 13.24 19.53 46.66
N PRO A 469 14.14 19.88 45.71
CA PRO A 469 14.88 18.92 44.89
C PRO A 469 16.23 18.52 45.51
N THR A 470 16.75 17.33 45.19
CA THR A 470 18.10 16.89 45.57
C THR A 470 18.82 16.13 44.45
N ASP A 471 20.13 16.31 44.43
CA ASP A 471 21.17 15.69 43.61
C ASP A 471 22.35 15.41 44.58
N PRO A 472 23.44 14.72 44.22
CA PRO A 472 23.65 13.28 44.39
C PRO A 472 24.72 12.91 45.46
N ASN A 473 24.97 11.59 45.61
CA ASN A 473 26.20 10.92 46.06
C ASN A 473 26.17 10.21 47.44
N THR A 474 25.96 8.88 47.45
CA THR A 474 26.62 7.93 48.38
C THR A 474 26.63 6.52 47.77
N ALA A 475 27.76 5.85 47.95
CA ALA A 475 28.18 4.62 47.31
C ALA A 475 27.81 3.33 48.08
N SER A 476 28.04 2.20 47.38
CA SER A 476 28.33 0.84 47.86
C SER A 476 27.16 -0.14 48.05
N LEU A 477 27.10 -1.17 47.17
CA LEU A 477 27.46 -2.57 47.49
C LEU A 477 27.19 -3.54 46.30
N LEU A 478 28.29 -4.10 45.77
CA LEU A 478 28.54 -5.48 45.26
C LEU A 478 27.67 -6.04 44.09
N VAL A 479 28.18 -6.07 42.84
CA VAL A 479 29.09 -7.06 42.16
C VAL A 479 28.30 -8.28 41.61
N ASP A 480 27.99 -8.36 40.31
CA ASP A 480 28.85 -8.67 39.13
C ASP A 480 29.36 -10.13 39.12
N VAL A 481 28.73 -10.98 38.30
CA VAL A 481 29.05 -12.41 38.14
C VAL A 481 28.87 -12.79 36.64
N PHE A 482 30.02 -13.02 36.00
CA PHE A 482 30.30 -13.65 34.69
C PHE A 482 30.21 -12.80 33.40
N ALA A 483 31.29 -12.06 33.14
CA ALA A 483 31.90 -11.98 31.81
C ALA A 483 33.38 -12.42 31.90
N THR A 484 33.82 -13.30 31.00
CA THR A 484 35.22 -13.76 30.84
C THR A 484 35.80 -13.31 29.50
N PRO A 485 37.14 -13.26 29.36
CA PRO A 485 37.83 -12.12 28.74
C PRO A 485 38.45 -12.40 27.37
N SER A 486 38.81 -11.33 26.65
CA SER A 486 39.86 -11.36 25.62
C SER A 486 40.82 -10.17 25.79
N LEU A 487 42.10 -10.44 25.57
CA LEU A 487 43.27 -9.70 26.02
C LEU A 487 43.56 -8.37 25.28
N GLN A 488 44.39 -7.58 25.98
CA GLN A 488 44.92 -6.22 25.76
C GLN A 488 45.71 -5.92 24.45
N PRO A 489 46.06 -4.63 24.18
CA PRO A 489 46.49 -4.12 22.87
C PRO A 489 47.96 -3.66 22.70
N ALA A 490 48.31 -3.39 21.42
CA ALA A 490 49.30 -2.44 20.82
C ALA A 490 50.73 -2.93 20.48
N PRO A 491 51.52 -2.32 19.53
CA PRO A 491 51.24 -1.20 18.58
C PRO A 491 51.79 -1.34 17.11
N HIS A 492 51.42 -0.35 16.27
CA HIS A 492 52.05 0.23 15.04
C HIS A 492 52.01 -0.45 13.63
N PRO A 493 51.93 0.36 12.54
CA PRO A 493 51.64 -0.09 11.18
C PRO A 493 52.90 -0.30 10.32
N LEU A 494 52.89 -1.31 9.43
CA LEU A 494 53.93 -1.53 8.43
C LEU A 494 53.35 -1.48 7.01
N SER A 495 54.10 -0.79 6.15
CA SER A 495 53.80 -0.47 4.76
C SER A 495 53.92 -1.67 3.83
N LEU A 496 53.04 -1.70 2.84
CA LEU A 496 53.16 -2.49 1.61
C LEU A 496 54.29 -1.94 0.74
N SER A 497 55.46 -2.57 0.78
CA SER A 497 56.52 -2.46 -0.25
C SER A 497 57.67 -3.41 0.07
N SER A 498 57.50 -4.70 -0.22
CA SER A 498 58.57 -5.66 -0.53
C SER A 498 58.04 -7.10 -0.44
N LEU A 499 57.55 -7.63 -1.56
CA LEU A 499 57.61 -9.06 -1.86
C LEU A 499 57.52 -9.17 -3.39
N LEU A 500 58.50 -9.90 -3.93
CA LEU A 500 58.77 -10.22 -5.32
C LEU A 500 57.54 -10.57 -6.16
#